data_AF-A0A7J5ART9-F1
#
_entry.id   AF-A0A7J5ART9-F1
#
_cell.length_a   1.000
_cell.length_b   1.000
_cell.length_c   1.000
_cell.angle_alpha   90.00
_cell.angle_beta   90.00
_cell.angle_gamma   90.00
#
_symmetry.space_group_name_H-M   'P 1'
#
loop_
_entity.id
_entity.type
_entity.pdbx_description
1 polymer ?
#
loop_
_entity_poly.entity_id
_entity_poly.type
_entity_poly.pdbx_seq_one_letter_code
_entity_poly.pdbx_strand_id
1 'polypeptide(L)'
;MNFLNTKVDRFLLAIIVLLLLINLFKKGNEKVAIENPKTTIVRDTVWKTKIDTFKVQTVKYKRVYVHKNNVTKIVKDTIFIKDTTNYVAAKTYRDTLNNTDVEIYSYDLVKGKLLDSNISYKLKVPREITITKTIEHPKVYRSGLYLFSEIGGNTHTFNNLSFGLQYNRKGKWFASYRLNLNQISQPTHNIGVGYRLFD
;
A
#
# COMPACT_ATOMS: atom_id res chain seq x y z
N MET A 1 43.52 -15.21 56.85
CA MET A 1 43.17 -16.23 57.85
C MET A 1 41.74 -15.97 58.30
N ASN A 2 40.94 -17.04 58.39
CA ASN A 2 39.53 -17.13 58.80
C ASN A 2 38.44 -16.82 57.76
N PHE A 3 38.30 -17.81 56.87
CA PHE A 3 37.06 -18.51 56.52
C PHE A 3 35.78 -17.67 56.36
N LEU A 4 35.45 -17.45 55.08
CA LEU A 4 34.10 -17.63 54.51
C LEU A 4 33.10 -18.21 55.53
N ASN A 5 32.10 -17.41 55.90
CA ASN A 5 30.90 -17.97 56.51
C ASN A 5 30.13 -18.71 55.40
N THR A 6 30.64 -19.89 55.05
CA THR A 6 30.28 -20.70 53.88
C THR A 6 28.78 -20.96 53.75
N LYS A 7 28.02 -20.87 54.85
CA LYS A 7 26.56 -21.02 54.82
C LYS A 7 25.86 -19.80 54.22
N VAL A 8 26.28 -18.59 54.56
CA VAL A 8 25.60 -17.36 54.12
C VAL A 8 25.84 -17.12 52.63
N ASP A 9 27.08 -17.29 52.16
CA ASP A 9 27.42 -17.12 50.74
C ASP A 9 26.76 -18.19 49.86
N ARG A 10 26.70 -19.45 50.32
CA ARG A 10 25.98 -20.52 49.62
C ARG A 10 24.47 -20.30 49.62
N PHE A 11 23.93 -19.74 50.70
CA PHE A 11 22.50 -19.40 50.81
C PHE A 11 22.13 -18.25 49.87
N LEU A 12 22.99 -17.22 49.79
CA LEU A 12 22.80 -16.08 48.91
C LEU A 12 22.91 -16.48 47.43
N LEU A 13 23.85 -17.37 47.10
CA LEU A 13 23.98 -17.94 45.75
C LEU A 13 22.77 -18.83 45.38
N ALA A 14 22.25 -19.61 46.33
CA ALA A 14 21.04 -20.39 46.13
C ALA A 14 19.80 -19.50 45.87
N ILE A 15 19.68 -18.36 46.56
CA ILE A 15 18.61 -17.38 46.32
C ILE A 15 18.72 -16.77 44.92
N ILE A 16 19.93 -16.42 44.47
CA ILE A 16 20.15 -15.86 43.13
C ILE A 16 19.79 -16.89 42.04
N VAL A 17 20.20 -18.14 42.21
CA VAL A 17 19.85 -19.25 41.28
C VAL A 17 18.33 -19.50 41.28
N LEU A 18 17.68 -19.47 42.45
CA LEU A 18 16.23 -19.62 42.56
C LEU A 18 15.49 -18.48 41.84
N LEU A 19 15.93 -17.23 41.99
CA LEU A 19 15.35 -16.08 41.30
C LEU A 19 15.54 -16.16 39.77
N LEU A 20 16.70 -16.64 39.31
CA LEU A 20 16.95 -16.90 37.89
C LEU A 20 16.04 -17.99 37.33
N LEU A 21 15.83 -19.09 38.07
CA LEU A 21 14.90 -20.15 37.69
C LEU A 21 13.46 -19.64 37.63
N ILE A 22 13.00 -18.89 38.63
CA ILE A 22 11.65 -18.29 38.64
C ILE A 22 11.45 -17.35 37.44
N ASN A 23 12.48 -16.57 37.07
CA ASN A 23 12.41 -15.67 35.91
C ASN A 23 12.39 -16.44 34.59
N LEU A 24 13.19 -17.51 34.47
CA LEU A 24 13.17 -18.41 33.31
C LEU A 24 11.80 -19.08 33.13
N PHE A 25 11.15 -19.51 34.22
CA PHE A 25 9.83 -20.14 34.17
C PHE A 25 8.67 -19.15 34.02
N LYS A 26 8.85 -17.85 34.36
CA LYS A 26 7.84 -16.81 34.10
C LYS A 26 7.80 -16.32 32.65
N LYS A 27 8.74 -16.75 31.79
CA LYS A 27 8.87 -16.29 30.39
C LYS A 27 7.87 -16.93 29.41
N GLY A 28 6.74 -17.46 29.88
CA GLY A 28 5.83 -18.22 29.04
C GLY A 28 4.36 -17.97 29.33
N ASN A 29 3.85 -16.76 29.09
CA ASN A 29 2.45 -16.59 28.62
C ASN A 29 2.00 -15.16 28.29
N GLU A 30 2.90 -14.19 28.07
CA GLU A 30 2.46 -13.01 27.33
C GLU A 30 2.31 -13.42 25.87
N LYS A 31 1.07 -13.78 25.51
CA LYS A 31 0.60 -13.70 24.13
C LYS A 31 0.78 -12.24 23.73
N VAL A 32 1.97 -11.90 23.25
CA VAL A 32 2.20 -10.65 22.54
C VAL A 32 1.24 -10.73 21.38
N ALA A 33 0.10 -10.05 21.50
CA ALA A 33 -0.81 -9.86 20.40
C ALA A 33 0.01 -9.18 19.32
N ILE A 34 0.46 -9.98 18.35
CA ILE A 34 0.97 -9.51 17.09
C ILE A 34 -0.25 -8.83 16.49
N GLU A 35 -0.35 -7.51 16.68
CA GLU A 35 -1.34 -6.72 15.98
C GLU A 35 -1.01 -6.88 14.50
N ASN A 36 -1.81 -7.71 13.82
CA ASN A 36 -1.73 -7.84 12.38
C ASN A 36 -1.92 -6.44 11.79
N PRO A 37 -1.14 -6.09 10.74
CA PRO A 37 -1.24 -4.78 10.12
C PRO A 37 -2.69 -4.50 9.73
N LYS A 38 -3.20 -3.33 10.11
CA LYS A 38 -4.56 -2.90 9.76
C LYS A 38 -4.61 -2.61 8.27
N THR A 39 -5.07 -3.58 7.47
CA THR A 39 -5.27 -3.41 6.03
C THR A 39 -6.41 -2.43 5.79
N THR A 40 -6.11 -1.28 5.21
CA THR A 40 -7.14 -0.34 4.74
C THR A 40 -7.25 -0.45 3.23
N ILE A 41 -8.38 -0.94 2.74
CA ILE A 41 -8.64 -1.05 1.29
C ILE A 41 -9.19 0.30 0.82
N VAL A 42 -8.39 1.05 0.09
CA VAL A 42 -8.80 2.30 -0.57
C VAL A 42 -9.28 1.98 -1.98
N ARG A 43 -10.45 2.51 -2.35
CA ARG A 43 -11.07 2.28 -3.67
C ARG A 43 -10.96 3.55 -4.52
N ASP A 44 -10.11 3.53 -5.54
CA ASP A 44 -9.97 4.62 -6.50
C ASP A 44 -10.25 4.15 -7.93
N THR A 45 -10.96 4.97 -8.71
CA THR A 45 -11.22 4.72 -10.13
C THR A 45 -10.04 5.23 -10.97
N VAL A 46 -9.19 4.33 -11.46
CA VAL A 46 -8.06 4.70 -12.35
C VAL A 46 -8.41 4.43 -13.81
N TRP A 47 -8.35 5.47 -14.63
CA TRP A 47 -8.52 5.40 -16.07
C TRP A 47 -7.24 4.87 -16.72
N LYS A 48 -7.27 3.65 -17.26
CA LYS A 48 -6.18 3.14 -18.11
C LYS A 48 -6.49 3.46 -19.58
N THR A 49 -5.68 4.32 -20.18
CA THR A 49 -5.77 4.64 -21.61
C THR A 49 -5.31 3.42 -22.42
N LYS A 50 -6.19 2.87 -23.25
CA LYS A 50 -5.86 1.82 -24.22
C LYS A 50 -5.96 2.41 -25.62
N ILE A 51 -4.93 2.21 -26.43
CA ILE A 51 -4.95 2.58 -27.85
C ILE A 51 -5.36 1.34 -28.63
N ASP A 52 -6.37 1.48 -29.49
CA ASP A 52 -6.87 0.41 -30.36
C ASP A 52 -7.07 0.96 -31.78
N THR A 53 -6.87 0.10 -32.79
CA THR A 53 -6.95 0.50 -34.20
C THR A 53 -8.16 -0.15 -34.85
N PHE A 54 -9.08 0.66 -35.37
CA PHE A 54 -10.32 0.16 -35.97
C PHE A 54 -10.33 0.32 -37.49
N LYS A 55 -10.78 -0.71 -38.21
CA LYS A 55 -11.03 -0.65 -39.65
C LYS A 55 -12.52 -0.37 -39.90
N VAL A 56 -12.83 0.83 -40.36
CA VAL A 56 -14.20 1.20 -40.75
C VAL A 56 -14.41 0.80 -42.21
N GLN A 57 -15.40 -0.04 -42.50
CA GLN A 57 -15.78 -0.45 -43.86
C GLN A 57 -17.28 -0.25 -44.06
N THR A 58 -17.67 0.94 -44.48
CA THR A 58 -19.10 1.26 -44.67
C THR A 58 -19.54 0.92 -46.10
N VAL A 59 -20.05 -0.30 -46.29
CA VAL A 59 -20.46 -0.81 -47.62
C VAL A 59 -21.89 -0.41 -47.98
N LYS A 60 -22.76 -0.22 -46.97
CA LYS A 60 -24.18 0.09 -47.17
C LYS A 60 -24.42 1.60 -47.19
N TYR A 61 -25.13 2.08 -48.20
CA TYR A 61 -25.53 3.48 -48.31
C TYR A 61 -27.04 3.61 -48.51
N LYS A 62 -27.57 4.77 -48.12
CA LYS A 62 -28.94 5.18 -48.45
C LYS A 62 -28.88 6.35 -49.43
N ARG A 63 -29.75 6.36 -50.43
CA ARG A 63 -29.87 7.49 -51.36
C ARG A 63 -30.73 8.56 -50.72
N VAL A 64 -30.27 9.80 -50.77
CA VAL A 64 -31.00 10.98 -50.28
C VAL A 64 -30.89 12.11 -51.30
N TYR A 65 -31.73 13.13 -51.17
CA TYR A 65 -31.72 14.31 -52.03
C TYR A 65 -31.30 15.53 -51.22
N VAL A 66 -30.30 16.26 -51.71
CA VAL A 66 -29.67 17.38 -51.01
C VAL A 66 -29.82 18.64 -51.85
N HIS A 67 -30.16 19.75 -51.22
CA HIS A 67 -30.28 21.03 -51.91
C HIS A 67 -28.93 21.53 -52.41
N LYS A 68 -28.84 22.00 -53.66
CA LYS A 68 -27.57 22.44 -54.29
C LYS A 68 -26.82 23.51 -53.49
N ASN A 69 -27.56 24.45 -52.90
CA ASN A 69 -27.00 25.59 -52.17
C ASN A 69 -26.93 25.38 -50.65
N ASN A 70 -27.49 24.29 -50.12
CA ASN A 70 -27.49 24.03 -48.68
C ASN A 70 -27.49 22.53 -48.37
N VAL A 71 -26.34 22.04 -47.93
CA VAL A 71 -26.09 20.64 -47.61
C VAL A 71 -26.85 20.13 -46.38
N THR A 72 -27.36 21.01 -45.50
CA THR A 72 -28.15 20.60 -44.33
C THR A 72 -29.61 20.27 -44.66
N LYS A 73 -30.11 20.73 -45.82
CA LYS A 73 -31.46 20.42 -46.32
C LYS A 73 -31.45 19.09 -47.06
N ILE A 74 -31.68 18.02 -46.32
CA ILE A 74 -31.70 16.64 -46.81
C ILE A 74 -33.14 16.10 -46.80
N VAL A 75 -33.60 15.61 -47.95
CA VAL A 75 -34.90 14.97 -48.12
C VAL A 75 -34.69 13.50 -48.44
N LYS A 76 -35.40 12.61 -47.73
CA LYS A 76 -35.26 11.16 -47.91
C LYS A 76 -36.06 10.64 -49.11
N ASP A 77 -37.26 11.17 -49.32
CA ASP A 77 -38.19 10.73 -50.36
C ASP A 77 -38.54 11.85 -51.33
N THR A 78 -38.62 11.51 -52.62
CA THR A 78 -38.96 12.45 -53.70
C THR A 78 -40.38 13.02 -53.59
N ILE A 79 -41.26 12.35 -52.85
CA ILE A 79 -42.67 12.73 -52.66
C ILE A 79 -42.78 14.11 -51.99
N PHE A 80 -41.80 14.52 -51.21
CA PHE A 80 -41.78 15.81 -50.51
C PHE A 80 -41.10 16.93 -51.30
N ILE A 81 -40.61 16.65 -52.50
CA ILE A 81 -39.88 17.61 -53.33
C ILE A 81 -40.85 18.22 -54.35
N LYS A 82 -41.38 19.41 -54.02
CA LYS A 82 -42.22 20.19 -54.96
C LYS A 82 -41.44 20.67 -56.20
N ASP A 83 -40.12 20.83 -56.07
CA ASP A 83 -39.24 21.33 -57.13
C ASP A 83 -37.95 20.51 -57.18
N THR A 84 -37.87 19.58 -58.13
CA THR A 84 -36.76 18.64 -58.33
C THR A 84 -35.51 19.30 -58.90
N THR A 85 -35.59 20.52 -59.45
CA THR A 85 -34.46 21.18 -60.11
C THR A 85 -33.36 21.62 -59.14
N ASN A 86 -33.73 21.89 -57.89
CA ASN A 86 -32.84 22.41 -56.85
C ASN A 86 -32.20 21.34 -55.97
N TYR A 87 -32.60 20.07 -56.14
CA TYR A 87 -32.10 18.95 -55.37
C TYR A 87 -31.23 18.02 -56.21
N VAL A 88 -30.22 17.42 -55.58
CA VAL A 88 -29.37 16.42 -56.21
C VAL A 88 -29.28 15.17 -55.38
N ALA A 89 -29.32 14.02 -56.04
CA ALA A 89 -29.12 12.74 -55.39
C ALA A 89 -27.69 12.63 -54.82
N ALA A 90 -27.61 12.27 -53.55
CA ALA A 90 -26.39 11.97 -52.82
C ALA A 90 -26.55 10.63 -52.08
N LYS A 91 -25.43 10.08 -51.63
CA LYS A 91 -25.37 8.85 -50.83
C LYS A 91 -25.02 9.22 -49.40
N THR A 92 -25.81 8.74 -48.44
CA THR A 92 -25.46 8.81 -47.03
C THR A 92 -24.96 7.46 -46.55
N TYR A 93 -23.79 7.48 -45.92
CA TYR A 93 -23.18 6.36 -45.23
C TYR A 93 -23.35 6.59 -43.74
N ARG A 94 -23.86 5.59 -43.04
CA ARG A 94 -24.05 5.62 -41.59
C ARG A 94 -23.52 4.33 -41.04
N ASP A 95 -22.57 4.44 -40.13
CA ASP A 95 -22.01 3.29 -39.45
C ASP A 95 -22.05 3.50 -37.94
N THR A 96 -22.09 2.38 -37.22
CA THR A 96 -22.01 2.36 -35.78
C THR A 96 -21.04 1.26 -35.41
N LEU A 97 -19.84 1.67 -35.00
CA LEU A 97 -18.86 0.76 -34.47
C LEU A 97 -19.10 0.61 -32.98
N ASN A 98 -19.39 -0.61 -32.56
CA ASN A 98 -19.70 -0.93 -31.18
C ASN A 98 -18.61 -1.82 -30.58
N ASN A 99 -17.97 -1.35 -29.52
CA ASN A 99 -17.02 -2.13 -28.72
C ASN A 99 -17.47 -2.15 -27.24
N THR A 100 -16.73 -2.89 -26.41
CA THR A 100 -16.96 -2.98 -24.96
C THR A 100 -16.83 -1.64 -24.25
N ASP A 101 -15.98 -0.76 -24.76
CA ASP A 101 -15.56 0.46 -24.05
C ASP A 101 -16.12 1.74 -24.70
N VAL A 102 -16.41 1.71 -26.01
CA VAL A 102 -16.86 2.87 -26.78
C VAL A 102 -17.78 2.47 -27.92
N GLU A 103 -18.78 3.31 -28.19
CA GLU A 103 -19.53 3.32 -29.43
C GLU A 103 -19.11 4.54 -30.25
N ILE A 104 -18.81 4.34 -31.54
CA ILE A 104 -18.44 5.41 -32.48
C ILE A 104 -19.49 5.43 -33.58
N TYR A 105 -20.10 6.59 -33.80
CA TYR A 105 -21.07 6.82 -34.87
C TYR A 105 -20.40 7.67 -35.95
N SER A 106 -20.39 7.15 -37.18
CA SER A 106 -19.92 7.89 -38.35
C SER A 106 -21.08 8.21 -39.29
N TYR A 107 -21.04 9.40 -39.87
CA TYR A 107 -21.97 9.87 -40.87
C TYR A 107 -21.20 10.57 -41.98
N ASP A 108 -21.37 10.10 -43.21
CA ASP A 108 -20.81 10.76 -44.39
C ASP A 108 -21.90 10.98 -45.45
N LEU A 109 -21.89 12.16 -46.06
CA LEU A 109 -22.73 12.53 -47.19
C LEU A 109 -21.87 12.74 -48.43
N VAL A 110 -22.12 11.97 -49.48
CA VAL A 110 -21.24 11.92 -50.67
C VAL A 110 -22.04 12.09 -51.97
N LYS A 111 -21.53 12.94 -52.85
CA LYS A 111 -22.00 13.10 -54.24
C LYS A 111 -20.78 13.18 -55.17
N GLY A 112 -20.11 12.06 -55.38
CA GLY A 112 -18.81 11.98 -56.07
C GLY A 112 -17.65 12.57 -55.25
N LYS A 113 -17.89 13.69 -54.55
CA LYS A 113 -17.05 14.25 -53.49
C LYS A 113 -17.77 14.21 -52.15
N LEU A 114 -17.00 14.25 -51.05
CA LEU A 114 -17.52 14.40 -49.70
C LEU A 114 -18.18 15.78 -49.58
N LEU A 115 -19.44 15.80 -49.15
CA LEU A 115 -20.24 17.01 -48.94
C LEU A 115 -20.32 17.39 -47.47
N ASP A 116 -20.46 16.39 -46.60
CA ASP A 116 -20.54 16.56 -45.14
C ASP A 116 -20.04 15.28 -44.46
N SER A 117 -19.43 15.43 -43.28
CA SER A 117 -18.93 14.32 -42.46
C SER A 117 -19.03 14.66 -40.98
N ASN A 118 -19.49 13.70 -40.19
CA ASN A 118 -19.59 13.83 -38.75
C ASN A 118 -19.20 12.52 -38.06
N ILE A 119 -18.32 12.64 -37.07
CA ILE A 119 -17.90 11.54 -36.19
C ILE A 119 -18.25 11.93 -34.76
N SER A 120 -19.02 11.08 -34.10
CA SER A 120 -19.37 11.24 -32.68
C SER A 120 -19.14 9.94 -31.93
N TYR A 121 -18.95 10.01 -30.61
CA TYR A 121 -18.66 8.83 -29.80
C TYR A 121 -19.39 8.86 -28.46
N LYS A 122 -19.63 7.68 -27.91
CA LYS A 122 -20.22 7.45 -26.59
C LYS A 122 -19.34 6.47 -25.81
N LEU A 123 -18.75 6.96 -24.73
CA LEU A 123 -17.94 6.17 -23.81
C LEU A 123 -18.82 5.34 -22.87
N LYS A 124 -18.50 4.05 -22.67
CA LYS A 124 -19.26 3.07 -21.85
C LYS A 124 -18.70 2.85 -20.44
N VAL A 125 -17.95 3.82 -19.96
CA VAL A 125 -17.08 3.76 -18.78
C VAL A 125 -17.71 4.55 -17.61
N PRO A 126 -17.33 4.27 -16.34
CA PRO A 126 -16.16 3.50 -15.90
C PRO A 126 -16.49 2.06 -15.47
N ARG A 127 -15.57 1.13 -15.78
CA ARG A 127 -15.52 -0.20 -15.15
C ARG A 127 -14.70 -0.09 -13.87
N GLU A 128 -15.23 -0.57 -12.76
CA GLU A 128 -14.54 -0.62 -11.47
C GLU A 128 -13.27 -1.47 -11.60
N ILE A 129 -12.11 -0.88 -11.30
CA ILE A 129 -10.85 -1.62 -11.18
C ILE A 129 -10.48 -1.63 -9.70
N THR A 130 -10.49 -2.81 -9.09
CA THR A 130 -10.13 -2.99 -7.68
C THR A 130 -8.61 -2.97 -7.53
N ILE A 131 -8.07 -1.92 -6.91
CA ILE A 131 -6.64 -1.84 -6.57
C ILE A 131 -6.49 -2.09 -5.07
N THR A 132 -5.74 -3.12 -4.68
CA THR A 132 -5.42 -3.41 -3.28
C THR A 132 -4.12 -2.71 -2.91
N LYS A 133 -4.18 -1.65 -2.11
CA LYS A 133 -2.99 -0.99 -1.55
C LYS A 133 -2.75 -1.48 -0.12
N THR A 134 -1.66 -2.22 0.09
CA THR A 134 -1.24 -2.66 1.44
C THR A 134 -0.40 -1.56 2.08
N ILE A 135 -0.87 -1.00 3.19
CA ILE A 135 -0.09 -0.06 4.01
C ILE A 135 0.42 -0.85 5.21
N GLU A 136 1.70 -1.20 5.20
CA GLU A 136 2.36 -1.87 6.33
C GLU A 136 2.77 -0.81 7.36
N HIS A 137 2.16 -0.86 8.53
CA HIS A 137 2.62 -0.06 9.67
C HIS A 137 3.80 -0.77 10.33
N PRO A 138 4.90 -0.07 10.66
CA PRO A 138 6.06 -0.69 11.29
C PRO A 138 5.67 -1.27 12.65
N LYS A 139 6.24 -2.44 12.99
CA LYS A 139 6.05 -3.10 14.29
C LYS A 139 6.35 -2.08 15.39
N VAL A 140 5.33 -1.73 16.16
CA VAL A 140 5.48 -0.78 17.26
C VAL A 140 6.39 -1.41 18.31
N TYR A 141 7.60 -0.88 18.48
CA TYR A 141 8.47 -1.23 19.60
C TYR A 141 7.74 -0.92 20.91
N ARG A 142 7.38 -1.96 21.68
CA ARG A 142 6.70 -1.80 22.97
C ARG A 142 7.72 -1.38 24.03
N SER A 143 7.32 -0.49 24.94
CA SER A 143 8.11 -0.21 26.14
C SER A 143 8.23 -1.50 26.96
N GLY A 144 9.40 -1.77 27.53
CA GLY A 144 9.64 -2.97 28.33
C GLY A 144 10.68 -2.74 29.41
N LEU A 145 10.46 -3.33 30.58
CA LEU A 145 11.46 -3.44 31.64
C LEU A 145 12.14 -4.80 31.53
N TYR A 146 13.46 -4.79 31.36
CA TYR A 146 14.29 -5.97 31.17
C TYR A 146 15.19 -6.15 32.37
N LEU A 147 15.25 -7.36 32.91
CA LEU A 147 16.30 -7.76 33.85
C LEU A 147 17.44 -8.37 33.05
N PHE A 148 18.67 -7.93 33.28
CA PHE A 148 19.85 -8.49 32.65
C PHE A 148 20.92 -8.81 33.70
N SER A 149 21.75 -9.81 33.43
CA SER A 149 22.92 -10.15 34.23
C SER A 149 24.12 -10.20 33.31
N GLU A 150 25.20 -9.51 33.67
CA GLU A 150 26.44 -9.53 32.91
C GLU A 150 27.49 -10.29 33.70
N ILE A 151 28.17 -11.17 32.99
CA ILE A 151 29.26 -11.98 33.50
C ILE A 151 30.42 -11.76 32.54
N GLY A 152 31.51 -11.16 33.02
CA GLY A 152 32.67 -10.82 32.21
C GLY A 152 33.95 -10.73 33.02
N GLY A 153 35.08 -10.82 32.34
CA GLY A 153 36.41 -10.72 32.93
C GLY A 153 37.43 -10.38 31.86
N ASN A 154 38.61 -9.97 32.27
CA ASN A 154 39.75 -9.86 31.36
C ASN A 154 40.59 -11.15 31.45
N THR A 155 41.58 -11.30 30.58
CA THR A 155 42.46 -12.48 30.53
C THR A 155 43.24 -12.72 31.84
N HIS A 156 43.32 -11.74 32.72
CA HIS A 156 44.09 -11.79 33.95
C HIS A 156 43.21 -12.01 35.20
N THR A 157 41.93 -11.61 35.17
CA THR A 157 41.01 -11.68 36.31
C THR A 157 39.56 -11.78 35.83
N PHE A 158 38.83 -12.72 36.43
CA PHE A 158 37.38 -12.79 36.30
C PHE A 158 36.74 -11.93 37.38
N ASN A 159 36.33 -10.71 37.02
CA ASN A 159 35.91 -9.70 37.98
C ASN A 159 34.82 -8.77 37.43
N ASN A 160 33.76 -9.32 36.84
CA ASN A 160 32.58 -8.55 36.50
C ASN A 160 31.33 -9.42 36.58
N LEU A 161 30.79 -9.58 37.79
CA LEU A 161 29.44 -10.11 37.99
C LEU A 161 28.53 -8.95 38.30
N SER A 162 27.58 -8.64 37.41
CA SER A 162 26.63 -7.56 37.64
C SER A 162 25.21 -7.96 37.29
N PHE A 163 24.27 -7.37 38.01
CA PHE A 163 22.84 -7.51 37.77
C PHE A 163 22.25 -6.13 37.51
N GLY A 164 21.32 -6.02 36.56
CA GLY A 164 20.75 -4.73 36.21
C GLY A 164 19.33 -4.81 35.70
N LEU A 165 18.64 -3.69 35.84
CA LEU A 165 17.34 -3.42 35.26
C LEU A 165 17.52 -2.42 34.12
N GLN A 166 16.85 -2.64 33.00
CA GLN A 166 16.86 -1.73 31.86
C GLN A 166 15.42 -1.47 31.43
N TYR A 167 14.99 -0.22 31.52
CA TYR A 167 13.73 0.25 30.98
C TYR A 167 13.95 0.81 29.58
N ASN A 168 13.37 0.16 28.58
CA ASN A 168 13.28 0.69 27.22
C ASN A 168 11.92 1.34 27.05
N ARG A 169 11.88 2.65 26.75
CA ARG A 169 10.62 3.33 26.41
C ARG A 169 10.30 3.14 24.93
N LYS A 170 9.02 3.09 24.56
CA LYS A 170 8.48 3.21 23.20
C LYS A 170 9.04 4.50 22.57
N GLY A 171 10.18 4.36 21.90
CA GLY A 171 11.08 5.43 21.51
C GLY A 171 12.50 4.88 21.38
N LYS A 172 13.47 5.77 21.16
CA LYS A 172 14.88 5.38 20.96
C LYS A 172 15.70 5.39 22.25
N TRP A 173 15.17 5.83 23.39
CA TRP A 173 15.96 5.95 24.61
C TRP A 173 15.66 4.84 25.62
N PHE A 174 16.67 4.51 26.41
CA PHE A 174 16.59 3.58 27.52
C PHE A 174 17.27 4.15 28.75
N ALA A 175 16.80 3.72 29.93
CA ALA A 175 17.48 3.95 31.19
C ALA A 175 17.80 2.59 31.81
N SER A 176 18.97 2.46 32.40
CA SER A 176 19.39 1.25 33.09
C SER A 176 19.96 1.55 34.45
N TYR A 177 19.83 0.59 35.34
CA TYR A 177 20.43 0.57 36.65
C TYR A 177 21.15 -0.75 36.79
N ARG A 178 22.43 -0.71 37.17
CA ARG A 178 23.30 -1.88 37.27
C ARG A 178 23.99 -1.88 38.61
N LEU A 179 23.95 -3.03 39.27
CA LEU A 179 24.63 -3.30 40.52
C LEU A 179 25.77 -4.27 40.23
N ASN A 180 27.00 -3.84 40.50
CA ASN A 180 28.21 -4.62 40.31
C ASN A 180 28.61 -5.30 41.62
N LEU A 181 28.77 -6.62 41.60
CA LEU A 181 29.06 -7.49 42.75
C LEU A 181 30.51 -7.94 42.83
N ASN A 182 31.42 -7.27 42.11
CA ASN A 182 32.87 -7.53 42.11
C ASN A 182 33.47 -7.63 43.52
N GLN A 183 33.01 -6.77 44.44
CA GLN A 183 33.33 -6.86 45.86
C GLN A 183 32.00 -6.89 46.61
N ILE A 184 31.60 -8.07 47.09
CA ILE A 184 30.31 -8.29 47.78
C ILE A 184 30.15 -7.33 48.97
N SER A 185 31.25 -6.96 49.62
CA SER A 185 31.27 -6.04 50.77
C SER A 185 31.00 -4.57 50.40
N GLN A 186 31.19 -4.18 49.13
CA GLN A 186 31.00 -2.80 48.64
C GLN A 186 30.46 -2.85 47.20
N PRO A 187 29.16 -3.13 47.02
CA PRO A 187 28.56 -3.17 45.69
C PRO A 187 28.61 -1.78 45.04
N THR A 188 28.94 -1.72 43.75
CA THR A 188 28.94 -0.47 42.99
C THR A 188 27.63 -0.29 42.24
N HIS A 189 27.03 0.89 42.35
CA HIS A 189 25.78 1.25 41.69
C HIS A 189 26.05 2.12 40.46
N ASN A 190 25.54 1.70 39.30
CA ASN A 190 25.71 2.41 38.05
C ASN A 190 24.33 2.75 37.48
N ILE A 191 24.15 4.00 37.06
CA ILE A 191 22.95 4.46 36.35
C ILE A 191 23.38 4.79 34.93
N GLY A 192 22.71 4.20 33.94
CA GLY A 192 22.95 4.43 32.52
C GLY A 192 21.73 5.04 31.85
N VAL A 193 21.96 5.94 30.91
CA VAL A 193 20.94 6.41 29.96
C VAL A 193 21.56 6.30 28.58
N GLY A 194 20.81 5.76 27.62
CA GLY A 194 21.29 5.59 26.26
C GLY A 194 20.22 5.87 25.24
N TYR A 195 20.67 6.15 24.01
CA TYR A 195 19.81 6.40 22.86
C TYR A 195 20.24 5.51 21.70
N ARG A 196 19.28 4.80 21.12
CA ARG A 196 19.40 3.91 19.98
C ARG A 196 19.45 4.75 18.71
N LEU A 197 20.57 4.69 17.98
CA LEU A 197 20.76 5.47 16.76
C LEU A 197 20.05 4.85 15.55
N PHE A 198 20.02 3.51 15.46
CA PHE A 198 19.47 2.76 14.34
C PHE A 198 18.37 1.80 14.80
N ASP A 199 17.32 1.65 13.99
CA ASP A 199 16.21 0.74 14.25
C ASP A 199 16.45 -0.67 13.71
#